data_AF-F8UHL8-F1
#
_entry.id   AF-F8UHL8-F1
#
_cell.length_a   1.000
_cell.length_b   1.000
_cell.length_c   1.000
_cell.angle_alpha   90.00
_cell.angle_beta   90.00
_cell.angle_gamma   90.00
#
_symmetry.space_group_name_H-M   'P 1'
#
loop_
_entity.id
_entity.type
_entity.pdbx_description
1 polymer ?
#
loop_
_entity_poly.entity_id
_entity_poly.type
_entity_poly.pdbx_seq_one_letter_code
_entity_poly.pdbx_strand_id
1 'polypeptide(L)'
;MKLNILIYIDTERPGFSYFREVIYSLKQGRIIVIYPEGRRSRVGKMIEPKIGFVKLAMITGTPIVPIGMKGTFDILPPHKKIPRFHKCEMFVGDPININKRSHSFKDIFLKEKNAKNLSDEGMKEIAIRIMDGIAKMVGQEWDDSVKKGQK
;
A
#
# COMPACT_ATOMS: atom_id res chain seq x y z
N MET A 1 0.84 21.10 -5.72
CA MET A 1 0.20 19.84 -6.21
C MET A 1 -1.29 19.97 -5.95
N LYS A 2 -2.15 19.95 -6.99
CA LYS A 2 -3.61 19.94 -6.78
C LYS A 2 -4.10 18.49 -6.86
N LEU A 3 -4.75 18.00 -5.80
CA LEU A 3 -5.56 16.78 -5.86
C LEU A 3 -6.84 17.11 -6.64
N ASN A 4 -6.88 16.71 -7.90
CA ASN A 4 -7.99 17.07 -8.80
C ASN A 4 -9.04 15.96 -8.95
N ILE A 5 -8.78 14.75 -8.44
CA ILE A 5 -9.64 13.58 -8.64
C ILE A 5 -9.78 12.81 -7.33
N LEU A 6 -11.03 12.66 -6.88
CA LEU A 6 -11.42 11.78 -5.80
C LEU A 6 -12.09 10.56 -6.43
N ILE A 7 -11.43 9.41 -6.38
CA ILE A 7 -12.01 8.14 -6.82
C ILE A 7 -12.66 7.49 -5.61
N TYR A 8 -13.99 7.40 -5.61
CA TYR A 8 -14.74 6.73 -4.55
C TYR A 8 -14.64 5.21 -4.72
N ILE A 9 -14.33 4.51 -3.63
CA ILE A 9 -14.28 3.05 -3.59
C ILE A 9 -15.30 2.59 -2.56
N ASP A 10 -16.33 1.89 -3.02
CA ASP A 10 -17.22 1.16 -2.14
C ASP A 10 -16.51 -0.11 -1.66
N THR A 11 -16.19 -0.16 -0.37
CA THR A 11 -15.50 -1.28 0.26
C THR A 11 -16.40 -2.49 0.51
N GLU A 12 -17.72 -2.32 0.51
CA GLU A 12 -18.69 -3.41 0.70
C GLU A 12 -19.11 -4.04 -0.62
N ARG A 13 -19.17 -3.25 -1.69
CA ARG A 13 -19.47 -3.70 -3.05
C ARG A 13 -18.42 -3.18 -4.03
N PRO A 14 -17.19 -3.71 -4.01
CA PRO A 14 -16.15 -3.27 -4.91
C PRO A 14 -16.50 -3.64 -6.37
N GLY A 15 -17.08 -2.69 -7.09
CA GLY A 15 -17.33 -2.80 -8.52
C GLY A 15 -16.03 -2.67 -9.32
N PHE A 16 -15.97 -3.25 -10.52
CA PHE A 16 -14.79 -3.16 -11.37
C PHE A 16 -14.54 -1.74 -11.94
N SER A 17 -15.50 -0.82 -11.77
CA SER A 17 -15.48 0.54 -12.31
C SER A 17 -14.34 1.39 -11.76
N TYR A 18 -14.14 1.41 -10.43
CA TYR A 18 -13.07 2.21 -9.82
C TYR A 18 -11.69 1.75 -10.32
N PHE A 19 -11.51 0.44 -10.51
CA PHE A 19 -10.23 -0.12 -10.96
C PHE A 19 -9.88 0.38 -12.38
N ARG A 20 -10.88 0.49 -13.26
CA ARG A 20 -10.72 1.06 -14.61
C ARG A 20 -10.37 2.54 -14.55
N GLU A 21 -11.03 3.30 -13.67
CA GLU A 21 -10.78 4.74 -13.50
C GLU A 21 -9.38 5.03 -12.96
N VAL A 22 -8.92 4.24 -11.99
CA VAL A 22 -7.55 4.32 -11.46
C VAL A 22 -6.54 4.00 -12.57
N ILE A 23 -6.73 2.91 -13.32
CA ILE A 23 -5.85 2.55 -14.45
C ILE A 23 -5.81 3.66 -15.49
N TYR A 24 -6.97 4.21 -15.87
CA TYR A 24 -7.05 5.31 -16.83
C TYR A 24 -6.26 6.52 -16.32
N SER A 25 -6.48 6.92 -15.06
CA SER A 25 -5.78 8.07 -14.45
C SER A 25 -4.27 7.88 -14.39
N LEU A 26 -3.80 6.70 -13.99
CA LEU A 26 -2.36 6.38 -13.96
C LEU A 26 -1.75 6.46 -15.38
N LYS A 27 -2.44 5.94 -16.40
CA LYS A 27 -2.00 6.05 -17.80
C LYS A 27 -1.96 7.47 -18.34
N GLN A 28 -2.73 8.39 -17.76
CA GLN A 28 -2.68 9.83 -18.07
C GLN A 28 -1.58 10.58 -17.29
N GLY A 29 -0.68 9.86 -16.60
CA GLY A 29 0.41 10.46 -15.83
C GLY A 29 -0.04 11.10 -14.51
N ARG A 30 -1.23 10.75 -14.01
CA ARG A 30 -1.73 11.27 -12.73
C ARG A 30 -1.18 10.46 -11.55
N ILE A 31 -1.08 11.12 -10.40
CA ILE A 31 -0.66 10.51 -9.13
C ILE A 31 -1.88 9.98 -8.39
N ILE A 32 -1.80 8.76 -7.89
CA ILE A 32 -2.81 8.14 -7.03
C ILE A 32 -2.16 7.81 -5.68
N VAL A 33 -2.80 8.24 -4.60
CA VAL A 33 -2.39 7.90 -3.23
C VAL A 33 -3.26 6.74 -2.75
N ILE A 34 -2.63 5.67 -2.27
CA ILE A 34 -3.32 4.48 -1.77
C ILE A 34 -2.83 4.20 -0.35
N TYR A 35 -3.77 3.99 0.58
CA TYR A 35 -3.50 3.39 1.88
C TYR A 35 -3.75 1.88 1.76
N PRO A 36 -2.69 1.05 1.63
CA PRO A 36 -2.84 -0.36 1.32
C PRO A 36 -3.62 -1.15 2.39
N GLU A 37 -3.69 -0.64 3.62
CA GLU A 37 -4.44 -1.23 4.74
C GLU A 37 -5.98 -1.07 4.59
N GLY A 38 -6.41 -0.08 3.81
CA GLY A 38 -7.81 0.26 3.57
C GLY A 38 -8.56 0.88 4.76
N ARG A 39 -7.91 1.02 5.93
CA ARG A 39 -8.50 1.65 7.12
C ARG A 39 -7.41 2.24 8.01
N ARG A 40 -7.79 3.21 8.86
CA ARG A 40 -6.91 3.73 9.91
C ARG A 40 -6.66 2.69 11.00
N SER A 41 -5.43 2.64 11.51
CA SER A 41 -5.08 1.79 12.65
C SER A 41 -5.82 2.21 13.92
N ARG A 42 -6.33 1.23 14.67
CA ARG A 42 -6.99 1.45 15.97
C ARG A 42 -6.02 1.48 17.15
N VAL A 43 -4.83 0.91 16.95
CA VAL A 43 -3.81 0.72 18.01
C VAL A 43 -2.46 1.34 17.65
N GLY A 44 -2.34 2.04 16.53
CA GLY A 44 -1.08 2.66 16.10
C GLY A 44 -0.04 1.69 15.55
N LYS A 45 -0.42 0.45 15.23
CA LYS A 45 0.43 -0.57 14.59
C LYS A 45 0.12 -0.76 13.11
N MET A 46 1.07 -1.30 12.34
CA MET A 46 0.90 -1.64 10.92
C MET A 46 -0.14 -2.74 10.76
N ILE A 47 -1.04 -2.58 9.79
CA ILE A 47 -2.10 -3.53 9.47
C ILE A 47 -1.75 -4.27 8.20
N GLU A 48 -2.25 -5.50 8.06
CA GLU A 48 -2.14 -6.30 6.84
C GLU A 48 -2.57 -5.51 5.59
N PRO A 49 -1.71 -5.45 4.55
CA PRO A 49 -2.04 -4.77 3.31
C PRO A 49 -3.00 -5.58 2.43
N LYS A 50 -3.82 -4.86 1.67
CA LYS A 50 -4.55 -5.40 0.53
C LYS A 50 -3.64 -5.43 -0.71
N ILE A 51 -3.85 -6.41 -1.59
CA ILE A 51 -3.00 -6.62 -2.79
C ILE A 51 -3.32 -5.69 -3.97
N GLY A 52 -4.40 -4.91 -3.90
CA GLY A 52 -4.91 -4.13 -5.03
C GLY A 52 -3.90 -3.14 -5.63
N PHE A 53 -3.07 -2.50 -4.79
CA PHE A 53 -2.06 -1.55 -5.25
C PHE A 53 -0.91 -2.24 -6.01
N VAL A 54 -0.52 -3.46 -5.60
CA VAL A 54 0.45 -4.29 -6.34
C VAL A 54 -0.11 -4.66 -7.70
N LYS A 55 -1.37 -5.10 -7.75
CA LYS A 55 -2.06 -5.44 -8.99
C LYS A 55 -2.13 -4.24 -9.95
N LEU A 56 -2.44 -3.04 -9.44
CA LEU A 56 -2.46 -1.80 -10.24
C LEU A 56 -1.06 -1.48 -10.80
N ALA A 57 -0.03 -1.54 -9.98
CA ALA A 57 1.35 -1.27 -10.40
C ALA A 57 1.81 -2.26 -11.49
N MET A 58 1.51 -3.56 -11.34
CA MET A 58 1.83 -4.57 -12.34
C MET A 58 1.10 -4.35 -13.67
N ILE A 59 -0.21 -4.04 -13.63
CA ILE A 59 -1.02 -3.83 -14.84
C ILE A 59 -0.62 -2.57 -15.58
N THR A 60 -0.31 -1.50 -14.86
CA THR A 60 -0.01 -0.20 -15.45
C THR A 60 1.48 0.01 -15.75
N GLY A 61 2.35 -0.77 -15.11
CA GLY A 61 3.79 -0.54 -15.12
C GLY A 61 4.22 0.71 -14.34
N THR A 62 3.31 1.32 -13.58
CA THR A 62 3.60 2.55 -12.80
C THR A 62 4.42 2.21 -11.56
N PRO A 63 5.49 2.97 -11.25
CA PRO A 63 6.23 2.78 -10.01
C PRO A 63 5.40 3.15 -8.78
N ILE A 64 5.63 2.45 -7.67
CA ILE A 64 5.10 2.77 -6.35
C ILE A 64 6.14 3.61 -5.62
N VAL A 65 5.74 4.74 -5.05
CA VAL A 65 6.59 5.51 -4.14
C VAL A 65 6.13 5.24 -2.71
N PRO A 66 6.93 4.52 -1.88
CA PRO A 66 6.57 4.23 -0.51
C PRO A 66 6.55 5.50 0.33
N ILE A 67 5.47 5.74 1.08
CA ILE A 67 5.35 6.87 1.99
C ILE A 67 4.99 6.33 3.37
N GLY A 68 5.81 6.66 4.36
CA GLY A 68 5.56 6.38 5.77
C GLY A 68 5.19 7.65 6.54
N MET A 69 4.20 7.56 7.42
CA MET A 69 3.79 8.67 8.29
C MET A 69 3.94 8.28 9.76
N LYS A 70 4.57 9.14 10.56
CA LYS A 70 4.76 8.95 12.00
C LYS A 70 4.12 10.10 12.78
N GLY A 71 3.48 9.78 13.90
CA GLY A 71 2.84 10.76 14.81
C GLY A 71 1.39 11.12 14.46
N THR A 72 0.85 10.68 13.33
CA THR A 72 -0.55 10.93 12.95
C THR A 72 -1.56 10.32 13.92
N PHE A 73 -1.24 9.14 14.48
CA PHE A 73 -2.05 8.48 15.50
C PHE A 73 -2.10 9.30 16.80
N ASP A 74 -0.99 9.93 17.20
CA ASP A 74 -0.91 10.73 18.43
C ASP A 74 -1.70 12.04 18.32
N ILE A 75 -1.67 12.64 17.13
CA ILE A 75 -2.42 13.86 16.77
C ILE A 75 -3.92 13.61 16.89
N LEU A 76 -4.46 12.63 16.15
CA LEU A 76 -5.90 12.35 16.12
C LEU A 76 -6.16 10.84 16.04
N PRO A 77 -6.11 10.14 17.20
CA PRO A 77 -6.42 8.72 17.22
C PRO A 77 -7.93 8.52 16.95
N PRO A 78 -8.35 7.35 16.44
CA PRO A 78 -9.72 7.14 15.97
C PRO A 78 -10.81 7.27 17.05
N HIS A 79 -10.43 7.18 18.33
CA HIS A 79 -11.34 7.34 19.47
C HIS A 79 -11.46 8.80 19.96
N LYS A 80 -10.77 9.75 19.33
CA LYS A 80 -10.84 11.18 19.66
C LYS A 80 -11.43 11.99 18.51
N LYS A 81 -12.14 13.06 18.87
CA LYS A 81 -12.74 14.01 17.91
C LYS A 81 -11.89 15.26 17.68
N ILE A 82 -11.03 15.61 18.64
CA ILE A 82 -10.25 16.84 18.63
C ILE A 82 -8.76 16.49 18.50
N PRO A 83 -8.03 17.06 17.53
CA PRO A 83 -6.61 16.81 17.36
C PRO A 83 -5.79 17.46 18.49
N ARG A 84 -4.62 16.89 18.77
CA ARG A 84 -3.63 17.47 19.68
C ARG A 84 -2.40 17.90 18.90
N PHE A 85 -1.72 18.95 19.37
CA PHE A 85 -0.42 19.33 18.84
C PHE A 85 0.60 18.24 19.18
N HIS A 86 1.12 17.62 18.14
CA HIS A 86 2.17 16.60 18.23
C HIS A 86 3.02 16.63 16.96
N LYS A 87 4.26 16.14 17.04
CA LYS A 87 5.13 16.06 15.87
C LYS A 87 4.55 15.09 14.84
N CYS A 88 4.50 15.50 13.58
CA CYS A 88 4.21 14.61 12.45
C CYS A 88 5.44 14.56 11.54
N GLU A 89 5.85 13.36 11.16
CA GLU A 89 6.98 13.16 10.24
C GLU A 89 6.50 12.33 9.04
N MET A 90 7.05 12.63 7.87
CA MET A 90 6.79 11.91 6.63
C MET A 90 8.11 11.43 6.05
N PHE A 91 8.15 10.16 5.69
CA PHE A 91 9.31 9.49 5.11
C PHE A 91 8.94 9.07 3.69
N VAL A 92 9.77 9.44 2.71
CA VAL A 92 9.56 9.11 1.30
C VAL A 92 10.67 8.17 0.87
N GLY A 93 10.29 6.97 0.45
CA GLY A 93 11.21 5.96 -0.07
C GLY A 93 11.44 6.09 -1.57
N ASP A 94 12.41 5.32 -2.08
CA ASP A 94 12.72 5.27 -3.50
C ASP A 94 11.57 4.64 -4.32
N PRO A 95 11.39 5.05 -5.59
CA PRO A 95 10.41 4.42 -6.48
C PRO A 95 10.67 2.93 -6.70
N ILE A 96 9.64 2.12 -6.47
CA ILE A 96 9.63 0.67 -6.61
C ILE A 96 8.90 0.30 -7.90
N ASN A 97 9.61 -0.30 -8.85
CA ASN A 97 8.98 -0.96 -9.99
C ASN A 97 8.68 -2.42 -9.62
N ILE A 98 7.50 -2.93 -9.99
CA ILE A 98 7.13 -4.34 -9.79
C ILE A 98 7.18 -5.04 -11.14
N ASN A 99 8.31 -5.68 -11.43
CA ASN A 99 8.47 -6.48 -12.64
C ASN A 99 9.52 -7.59 -12.43
N LYS A 100 9.63 -8.50 -13.40
CA LYS A 100 10.55 -9.66 -13.36
C LYS A 100 12.04 -9.28 -13.19
N ARG A 101 12.43 -8.06 -13.56
CA ARG A 101 13.81 -7.57 -13.47
C ARG A 101 14.11 -6.92 -12.11
N SER A 102 13.09 -6.71 -11.28
CA SER A 102 13.24 -6.06 -9.98
C SER A 102 13.92 -7.02 -9.02
N HIS A 103 15.14 -6.68 -8.60
CA HIS A 103 15.96 -7.53 -7.73
C HIS A 103 15.22 -7.90 -6.43
N SER A 104 14.50 -6.94 -5.84
CA SER A 104 13.77 -7.11 -4.57
C SER A 104 12.64 -8.14 -4.59
N PHE A 105 12.17 -8.54 -5.78
CA PHE A 105 11.05 -9.47 -5.96
C PHE A 105 11.38 -10.65 -6.89
N LYS A 106 12.63 -10.76 -7.36
CA LYS A 106 13.03 -11.75 -8.35
C LYS A 106 12.72 -13.18 -7.89
N ASP A 107 12.93 -13.47 -6.61
CA ASP A 107 12.66 -14.77 -6.01
C ASP A 107 11.17 -15.13 -6.05
N ILE A 108 10.27 -14.17 -5.85
CA ILE A 108 8.81 -14.37 -5.94
C ILE A 108 8.42 -14.70 -7.39
N PHE A 109 8.95 -13.95 -8.36
CA PHE A 109 8.70 -14.21 -9.78
C PHE A 109 9.27 -15.56 -10.27
N LEU A 110 10.33 -16.08 -9.64
CA LEU A 110 10.93 -17.37 -9.99
C LEU A 110 10.17 -18.57 -9.43
N LYS A 111 9.53 -18.43 -8.25
CA LYS A 111 8.71 -19.49 -7.65
C LYS A 111 7.42 -19.74 -8.42
N GLU A 112 6.93 -18.72 -9.14
CA GLU A 112 5.63 -18.73 -9.80
C GLU A 112 5.69 -19.32 -11.22
N LYS A 113 4.87 -20.34 -11.50
CA LYS A 113 4.81 -21.02 -12.81
C LYS A 113 4.44 -20.08 -13.95
N ASN A 114 3.71 -18.99 -13.65
CA ASN A 114 3.32 -17.98 -14.62
C ASN A 114 3.80 -16.59 -14.21
N ALA A 115 5.06 -16.27 -14.49
CA ALA A 115 5.63 -14.98 -14.13
C ALA A 115 4.95 -13.76 -14.80
N LYS A 116 4.02 -13.94 -15.76
CA LYS A 116 3.19 -12.83 -16.29
C LYS A 116 1.99 -12.52 -15.38
N ASN A 117 1.45 -13.50 -14.67
CA ASN A 117 0.31 -13.38 -13.77
C ASN A 117 0.69 -14.00 -12.42
N LEU A 118 1.20 -13.18 -11.51
CA LEU A 118 1.45 -13.60 -10.13
C LEU A 118 0.12 -14.04 -9.48
N SER A 119 0.20 -15.08 -8.65
CA SER A 119 -0.91 -15.49 -7.76
C SER A 119 -1.25 -14.38 -6.75
N ASP A 120 -2.40 -14.48 -6.12
CA ASP A 120 -2.77 -13.57 -5.03
C ASP A 120 -1.79 -13.69 -3.85
N GLU A 121 -1.26 -14.89 -3.60
CA GLU A 121 -0.22 -15.15 -2.61
C GLU A 121 1.10 -14.43 -2.96
N GLY A 122 1.55 -14.52 -4.21
CA GLY A 122 2.76 -13.83 -4.66
C GLY A 122 2.61 -12.30 -4.60
N MET A 123 1.44 -11.77 -4.98
CA MET A 123 1.15 -10.34 -4.84
C MET A 123 1.08 -9.91 -3.36
N LYS A 124 0.55 -10.76 -2.49
CA LYS A 124 0.52 -10.52 -1.04
C LYS A 124 1.93 -10.48 -0.44
N GLU A 125 2.81 -11.38 -0.85
CA GLU A 125 4.22 -11.36 -0.41
C GLU A 125 4.93 -10.06 -0.82
N ILE A 126 4.75 -9.62 -2.07
CA ILE A 126 5.27 -8.32 -2.54
C ILE A 126 4.70 -7.17 -1.69
N ALA A 127 3.39 -7.18 -1.44
CA ALA A 127 2.73 -6.14 -0.66
C ALA A 127 3.30 -6.05 0.77
N ILE A 128 3.49 -7.20 1.43
CA ILE A 128 4.09 -7.27 2.76
C ILE A 128 5.52 -6.74 2.75
N ARG A 129 6.35 -7.11 1.76
CA ARG A 129 7.74 -6.59 1.67
C ARG A 129 7.82 -5.08 1.50
N ILE A 130 6.94 -4.49 0.70
CA ILE A 130 6.87 -3.04 0.53
C ILE A 130 6.47 -2.38 1.86
N MET A 131 5.47 -2.95 2.53
CA MET A 131 5.00 -2.47 3.83
C MET A 131 6.05 -2.63 4.94
N ASP A 132 6.84 -3.70 4.93
CA ASP A 132 7.98 -3.88 5.83
C ASP A 132 9.03 -2.79 5.63
N GLY A 133 9.29 -2.40 4.38
CA GLY A 133 10.12 -1.25 4.06
C GLY A 133 9.58 0.03 4.70
N ILE A 134 8.28 0.30 4.54
CA ILE A 134 7.60 1.45 5.15
C ILE A 134 7.69 1.41 6.67
N ALA A 135 7.37 0.27 7.29
CA ALA A 135 7.41 0.06 8.73
C ALA A 135 8.81 0.36 9.31
N LYS A 136 9.87 -0.11 8.64
CA LYS A 136 11.26 0.18 9.01
C LYS A 136 11.60 1.67 8.89
N MET A 137 11.13 2.34 7.83
CA MET A 137 11.36 3.79 7.66
C MET A 137 10.76 4.60 8.82
N VAL A 138 9.55 4.26 9.27
CA VAL A 138 8.86 4.99 10.34
C VAL A 138 9.20 4.50 11.75
N GLY A 139 9.81 3.31 11.87
CA GLY A 139 10.06 2.62 13.13
C GLY A 139 8.77 2.15 13.81
N GLN A 140 7.82 1.62 13.04
CA GLN A 140 6.50 1.18 13.52
C GLN A 140 6.40 -0.34 13.50
N GLU A 141 5.80 -0.91 14.54
CA GLU A 141 5.60 -2.35 14.67
C GLU A 141 4.34 -2.85 13.95
N TRP A 142 4.36 -4.12 13.55
CA TRP A 142 3.19 -4.82 13.05
C TRP A 142 2.20 -5.18 14.14
N ASP A 143 0.92 -5.12 13.81
CA ASP A 143 -0.13 -5.69 14.64
C ASP A 143 0.05 -7.22 14.73
N ASP A 144 0.00 -7.76 15.95
CA ASP A 144 0.25 -9.18 16.23
C ASP A 144 -0.76 -10.10 15.52
N SER A 145 -1.92 -9.59 15.13
CA SER A 145 -2.90 -10.30 14.30
C SER A 145 -2.38 -10.61 12.89
N VAL A 146 -1.46 -9.81 12.35
CA VAL A 146 -0.88 -10.01 11.02
C VAL A 146 0.08 -11.22 10.99
N LYS A 147 0.76 -11.51 12.11
CA LYS A 147 1.70 -12.64 12.22
C LYS A 147 1.01 -14.01 12.37
N LYS A 148 -0.28 -14.06 12.72
CA LYS A 148 -1.01 -15.33 12.92
C LYS A 148 -1.35 -16.07 11.61
N GLY A 149 -1.16 -15.44 10.45
CA GLY A 149 -1.35 -16.06 9.14
C GLY A 149 -0.12 -16.74 8.54
N GLN A 150 0.98 -16.89 9.31
CA GLN A 150 2.23 -17.55 8.89
C GLN A 150 2.48 -18.87 9.65
N LYS A 151 1.45 -19.72 9.75
CA LYS A 151 1.61 -21.12 10.14
C LYS A 151 1.26 -22.03 8.97
#